data_AF-E8LYQ8-F1
#
_entry.id   AF-E8LYQ8-F1
#
_cell.length_a   1.000
_cell.length_b   1.000
_cell.length_c   1.000
_cell.angle_alpha   90.00
_cell.angle_beta   90.00
_cell.angle_gamma   90.00
#
_symmetry.space_group_name_H-M   'P 1'
#
loop_
_entity.id
_entity.type
_entity.pdbx_description
1 polymer ?
#
loop_
_entity_poly.entity_id
_entity_poly.type
_entity_poly.pdbx_seq_one_letter_code
_entity_poly.pdbx_strand_id
1 'polypeptide(L)'
;MSSPQASFERLISREPMHADFEDLKRLALAVWHEGFTPNVDAVSGYEAQVTCYLLERLIRFNCVNDDRYGEIDDIIKRLEKDLIIPPNSRDDISKSAQKWGLNSDLNVLIRLLLPYQTRHYRPNSDI
;
A
#
# COMPACT_ATOMS: atom_id res chain seq x y z
N MET A 1 -13.16 14.19 -3.24
CA MET A 1 -12.19 13.09 -3.04
C MET A 1 -11.85 13.04 -1.56
N SER A 2 -11.79 11.84 -0.98
CA SER A 2 -11.32 11.61 0.39
C SER A 2 -9.82 11.93 0.51
N SER A 3 -9.37 12.27 1.71
CA SER A 3 -7.94 12.48 1.98
C SER A 3 -7.16 11.17 1.77
N PRO A 4 -5.86 11.24 1.40
CA PRO A 4 -5.00 10.04 1.31
C PRO A 4 -5.04 9.18 2.57
N GLN A 5 -5.05 9.81 3.74
CA GLN A 5 -5.15 9.14 5.03
C GLN A 5 -6.48 8.38 5.18
N ALA A 6 -7.62 8.99 4.81
CA ALA A 6 -8.91 8.32 4.90
C ALA A 6 -9.02 7.16 3.88
N SER A 7 -8.40 7.27 2.71
CA SER A 7 -8.29 6.15 1.76
C SER A 7 -7.41 5.03 2.30
N PHE A 8 -6.27 5.36 2.92
CA PHE A 8 -5.43 4.39 3.61
C PHE A 8 -6.20 3.63 4.71
N GLU A 9 -6.88 4.34 5.60
CA GLU A 9 -7.67 3.74 6.68
C GLU A 9 -8.75 2.78 6.16
N ARG A 10 -9.46 3.17 5.09
CA ARG A 10 -10.47 2.29 4.47
C ARG A 10 -9.87 1.05 3.81
N LEU A 11 -8.64 1.14 3.28
CA LEU A 11 -7.95 0.01 2.66
C LEU A 11 -7.48 -1.02 3.70
N ILE A 12 -6.95 -0.55 4.83
CA ILE A 12 -6.40 -1.44 5.87
C ILE A 12 -7.48 -2.07 6.75
N SER A 13 -8.66 -1.44 6.84
CA SER A 13 -9.79 -1.94 7.65
C SER A 13 -10.54 -3.13 7.02
N ARG A 14 -10.04 -3.70 5.92
CA ARG A 14 -10.71 -4.76 5.16
C ARG A 14 -9.72 -5.71 4.51
N GLU A 15 -10.23 -6.85 4.04
CA GLU A 15 -9.41 -7.76 3.25
C GLU A 15 -9.00 -7.17 1.90
N PRO A 16 -7.76 -7.43 1.44
CA PRO A 16 -7.26 -6.98 0.14
C PRO A 16 -8.22 -7.22 -1.04
N MET A 17 -8.89 -8.37 -1.11
CA MET A 17 -9.85 -8.66 -2.19
C MET A 17 -11.05 -7.71 -2.25
N HIS A 18 -11.36 -7.01 -1.15
CA HIS A 18 -12.48 -6.07 -1.03
C HIS A 18 -12.01 -4.60 -1.10
N ALA A 19 -10.74 -4.36 -1.42
CA ALA A 19 -10.19 -3.03 -1.61
C ALA A 19 -10.89 -2.29 -2.76
N ASP A 20 -11.17 -1.01 -2.54
CA ASP A 20 -11.71 -0.13 -3.56
C ASP A 20 -10.56 0.44 -4.41
N PHE A 21 -10.76 0.47 -5.74
CA PHE A 21 -9.72 0.93 -6.65
C PHE A 21 -9.44 2.43 -6.53
N GLU A 22 -10.47 3.25 -6.30
CA GLU A 22 -10.29 4.70 -6.16
C GLU A 22 -9.55 5.06 -4.88
N ASP A 23 -9.80 4.32 -3.80
CA ASP A 23 -9.00 4.44 -2.57
C ASP A 23 -7.54 4.03 -2.79
N LEU A 24 -7.30 2.90 -3.47
CA LEU A 24 -5.94 2.45 -3.77
C LEU A 24 -5.21 3.45 -4.67
N LYS A 25 -5.88 3.95 -5.71
CA LYS A 25 -5.33 4.94 -6.64
C LYS A 25 -5.04 6.26 -5.93
N ARG A 26 -5.95 6.75 -5.08
CA ARG A 26 -5.74 7.99 -4.33
C ARG A 26 -4.51 7.90 -3.44
N LEU A 27 -4.36 6.77 -2.72
CA LEU A 27 -3.21 6.51 -1.87
C LEU A 27 -1.91 6.40 -2.69
N ALA A 28 -1.93 5.60 -3.77
CA ALA A 28 -0.76 5.39 -4.62
C ALA A 28 -0.22 6.71 -5.17
N LEU A 29 -1.09 7.56 -5.74
CA LEU A 29 -0.70 8.87 -6.26
C LEU A 29 -0.11 9.77 -5.17
N ALA A 30 -0.69 9.73 -3.96
CA ALA A 30 -0.18 10.52 -2.85
C ALA A 30 1.23 10.08 -2.42
N VAL A 31 1.45 8.76 -2.29
CA VAL A 31 2.74 8.18 -1.90
C VAL A 31 3.79 8.43 -2.97
N TRP A 32 3.43 8.29 -4.25
CA TRP A 32 4.39 8.39 -5.36
C TRP A 32 4.76 9.83 -5.70
N HIS A 33 3.79 10.75 -5.65
CA HIS A 33 3.95 12.08 -6.27
C HIS A 33 3.71 13.25 -5.32
N GLU A 34 3.04 13.05 -4.19
CA GLU A 34 2.68 14.12 -3.25
C GLU A 34 3.51 14.11 -1.96
N GLY A 35 4.45 13.16 -1.83
CA GLY A 35 5.27 13.01 -0.61
C GLY A 35 4.44 12.58 0.61
N PHE A 36 3.30 11.92 0.39
CA PHE A 36 2.44 11.48 1.47
C PHE A 36 3.00 10.23 2.15
N THR A 37 2.96 10.26 3.48
CA THR A 37 3.33 9.15 4.34
C THR A 37 2.17 8.89 5.30
N PRO A 38 1.54 7.70 5.30
CA PRO A 38 0.40 7.44 6.17
C PRO A 38 0.75 7.53 7.65
N ASN A 39 -0.14 8.10 8.45
CA ASN A 39 -0.07 7.95 9.90
C ASN A 39 -0.47 6.51 10.25
N VAL A 40 0.41 5.83 10.99
CA VAL A 40 0.23 4.43 11.40
C VAL A 40 0.24 4.25 12.92
N ASP A 41 0.09 5.34 13.69
CA ASP A 41 0.25 5.32 15.15
C ASP A 41 -0.81 4.45 15.85
N ALA A 42 -2.00 4.34 15.25
CA ALA A 42 -3.10 3.50 15.74
C ALA A 42 -3.18 2.11 15.08
N VAL A 43 -2.31 1.83 14.10
CA VAL A 43 -2.38 0.61 13.28
C VAL A 43 -1.80 -0.57 14.05
N SER A 44 -2.56 -1.66 14.18
CA SER A 44 -2.12 -2.86 14.89
C SER A 44 -2.75 -4.15 14.34
N GLY A 45 -2.22 -5.31 14.74
CA GLY A 45 -2.77 -6.61 14.39
C GLY A 45 -2.96 -6.80 12.87
N TYR A 46 -4.19 -7.09 12.45
CA TYR A 46 -4.52 -7.30 11.04
C TYR A 46 -4.27 -6.06 10.17
N GLU A 47 -4.62 -4.87 10.67
CA GLU A 47 -4.43 -3.62 9.92
C GLU A 47 -2.94 -3.36 9.68
N ALA A 48 -2.06 -3.73 10.64
CA ALA A 48 -0.62 -3.65 10.47
C ALA A 48 -0.11 -4.62 9.39
N GLN A 49 -0.67 -5.83 9.30
CA GLN A 49 -0.34 -6.79 8.22
C GLN A 49 -0.72 -6.22 6.84
N VAL A 50 -1.94 -5.69 6.72
CA VAL A 50 -2.42 -5.08 5.46
C VAL A 50 -1.60 -3.83 5.13
N THR A 51 -1.26 -3.01 6.13
CA THR A 51 -0.41 -1.82 5.97
C THR A 51 0.95 -2.19 5.41
N CYS A 52 1.65 -3.15 6.01
CA CYS A 52 2.97 -3.58 5.57
C CYS A 52 2.94 -4.13 4.15
N TYR A 53 1.94 -4.97 3.84
CA TYR A 53 1.71 -5.48 2.49
C TYR A 53 1.47 -4.35 1.48
N LEU A 54 0.52 -3.46 1.76
CA LEU A 54 0.13 -2.38 0.87
C LEU A 54 1.32 -1.44 0.57
N LEU A 55 2.02 -1.00 1.61
CA LEU A 55 3.18 -0.13 1.47
C LEU A 55 4.32 -0.81 0.71
N GLU A 56 4.63 -2.08 1.03
CA GLU A 56 5.63 -2.87 0.29
C GLU A 56 5.29 -2.97 -1.21
N ARG A 57 4.00 -3.06 -1.56
CA ARG A 57 3.58 -3.09 -2.97
C ARG A 57 3.74 -1.75 -3.65
N LEU A 58 3.40 -0.64 -2.98
CA LEU A 58 3.44 0.69 -3.56
C LEU A 58 4.87 1.20 -3.80
N ILE A 59 5.83 0.84 -2.95
CA ILE A 59 7.22 1.32 -3.09
C ILE A 59 8.07 0.53 -4.08
N ARG A 60 7.57 -0.58 -4.61
CA ARG A 60 8.25 -1.40 -5.64
C ARG A 60 8.11 -0.83 -7.06
N PHE A 61 7.41 0.27 -7.24
CA PHE A 61 7.23 0.92 -8.53
C PHE A 61 8.42 1.82 -8.88
N ASN A 62 8.84 1.83 -10.15
CA ASN A 62 10.01 2.57 -10.63
C ASN A 62 9.90 4.11 -10.54
N CYS A 63 8.69 4.63 -10.26
CA CYS A 63 8.46 6.06 -10.04
C CYS A 63 8.81 6.51 -8.62
N VAL A 64 9.03 5.57 -7.69
CA VAL A 64 9.41 5.87 -6.30
C VAL A 64 10.93 6.06 -6.26
N ASN A 65 11.38 7.15 -5.63
CA ASN A 65 12.81 7.44 -5.43
C ASN A 65 13.33 6.81 -4.13
N ASP A 66 14.66 6.78 -3.97
CA ASP A 66 15.32 6.12 -2.83
C ASP A 66 14.92 6.73 -1.48
N ASP A 67 14.74 8.06 -1.42
CA ASP A 67 14.30 8.75 -0.20
C ASP A 67 12.90 8.29 0.23
N ARG A 68 11.93 8.27 -0.70
CA ARG A 68 10.57 7.81 -0.45
C ARG A 68 10.53 6.33 -0.11
N TYR A 69 11.39 5.52 -0.76
CA TYR A 69 11.54 4.12 -0.41
C TYR A 69 12.00 3.97 1.05
N GLY A 70 13.04 4.70 1.47
CA GLY A 70 13.58 4.67 2.83
C GLY A 70 12.55 5.06 3.88
N GLU A 71 11.84 6.17 3.69
CA GLU A 71 10.80 6.64 4.62
C GLU A 71 9.71 5.58 4.87
N ILE A 72 9.24 4.93 3.81
CA ILE A 72 8.18 3.92 3.91
C ILE A 72 8.73 2.59 4.43
N ASP A 73 9.93 2.19 4.02
CA ASP A 73 10.59 0.98 4.51
C ASP A 73 10.83 1.04 6.02
N ASP A 74 11.17 2.21 6.57
CA ASP A 74 11.29 2.43 8.02
C ASP A 74 9.96 2.25 8.75
N ILE A 75 8.84 2.65 8.13
CA ILE A 75 7.50 2.41 8.68
C ILE A 75 7.17 0.92 8.69
N ILE A 76 7.45 0.22 7.60
CA ILE A 76 7.22 -1.23 7.49
C ILE A 76 8.04 -1.94 8.58
N LYS A 77 9.33 -1.62 8.71
CA LYS A 77 10.21 -2.20 9.74
C LYS A 77 9.74 -1.92 11.16
N ARG A 78 9.15 -0.74 11.40
CA ARG A 78 8.61 -0.40 12.73
C ARG A 78 7.40 -1.28 13.05
N LEU A 79 6.45 -1.40 12.14
CA LEU A 79 5.26 -2.23 12.32
C LEU A 79 5.60 -3.72 12.40
N GLU A 80 6.55 -4.19 11.59
CA GLU A 80 6.98 -5.59 11.54
C GLU A 80 7.50 -6.10 12.89
N LYS A 81 8.13 -5.25 13.71
CA LYS A 81 8.66 -5.64 15.03
C LYS A 81 7.60 -6.15 16.00
N ASP A 82 6.39 -5.61 15.90
CA ASP A 82 5.29 -5.91 16.81
C ASP A 82 4.30 -6.93 16.20
N LEU A 83 4.54 -7.36 14.96
CA LEU A 83 3.67 -8.26 14.24
C LEU A 83 4.00 -9.73 14.52
N ILE A 84 2.98 -10.47 14.97
CA ILE A 84 2.99 -11.93 14.95
C ILE A 84 2.32 -12.37 13.64
N ILE A 85 3.13 -12.78 12.67
CA ILE A 85 2.64 -13.20 11.35
C ILE A 85 2.46 -14.72 11.36
N PRO A 86 1.23 -15.23 11.23
CA PRO A 86 1.02 -16.66 11.11
C PRO A 86 1.56 -17.17 9.78
N PRO A 87 2.13 -18.39 9.73
CA PRO A 87 2.57 -18.98 8.48
C PRO A 87 1.37 -19.12 7.53
N ASN A 88 1.54 -18.64 6.30
CA ASN A 88 0.54 -18.73 5.25
C ASN A 88 1.14 -19.45 4.04
N SER A 89 0.55 -20.58 3.67
CA SER A 89 1.02 -21.45 2.58
C SER A 89 0.02 -21.50 1.41
N ARG A 90 -0.77 -20.44 1.22
CA ARG A 90 -1.73 -20.36 0.13
C ARG A 90 -1.03 -20.09 -1.20
N ASP A 91 -1.01 -21.07 -2.10
CA ASP A 91 -0.35 -20.95 -3.40
C ASP A 91 -1.11 -20.05 -4.41
N ASP A 92 -2.36 -19.67 -4.11
CA ASP A 92 -3.23 -18.88 -5.00
C ASP A 92 -3.05 -17.36 -4.88
N ILE A 93 -2.19 -16.90 -3.96
CA ILE A 93 -1.95 -15.48 -3.69
C ILE A 93 -0.48 -15.08 -3.86
N SER A 94 -0.23 -13.78 -4.01
CA SER A 94 1.14 -13.25 -4.13
C SER A 94 2.03 -13.62 -2.93
N LYS A 95 3.32 -13.90 -3.19
CA LYS A 95 4.33 -14.14 -2.13
C LYS A 95 4.44 -13.01 -1.11
N SER A 96 4.18 -11.77 -1.52
CA SER A 96 4.16 -10.61 -0.60
C SER A 96 2.93 -10.67 0.32
N ALA A 97 1.75 -11.04 -0.18
CA ALA A 97 0.58 -11.26 0.67
C ALA A 97 0.82 -12.41 1.67
N GLN A 98 1.43 -13.52 1.21
CA GLN A 98 1.82 -14.63 2.09
C GLN A 98 2.80 -14.21 3.18
N LYS A 99 3.84 -13.42 2.82
CA LYS A 99 4.83 -12.88 3.77
C LYS A 99 4.19 -12.13 4.93
N TRP A 100 3.07 -11.45 4.68
CA TRP A 100 2.34 -10.68 5.71
C TRP A 100 1.15 -11.44 6.31
N GLY A 101 1.01 -12.74 6.04
CA GLY A 101 -0.04 -13.58 6.63
C GLY A 101 -1.44 -13.36 6.06
N LEU A 102 -1.58 -12.67 4.93
CA LEU A 102 -2.87 -12.31 4.34
C LEU A 102 -3.46 -13.45 3.50
N ASN A 103 -4.80 -13.57 3.48
CA ASN A 103 -5.52 -14.60 2.72
C ASN A 103 -5.93 -14.16 1.30
N SER A 104 -5.65 -12.92 0.92
CA SER A 104 -5.95 -12.36 -0.39
C SER A 104 -4.89 -11.34 -0.81
N ASP A 105 -4.89 -10.97 -2.08
CA ASP A 105 -3.94 -10.00 -2.62
C ASP A 105 -4.61 -8.91 -3.46
N LEU A 106 -3.84 -7.89 -3.82
CA LEU A 106 -4.26 -6.74 -4.63
C LEU A 106 -3.81 -6.87 -6.09
N ASN A 107 -3.42 -8.04 -6.59
CA ASN A 107 -2.71 -8.14 -7.87
C ASN A 107 -3.50 -7.55 -9.05
N VAL A 108 -4.82 -7.74 -9.08
CA VAL A 108 -5.68 -7.13 -10.11
C VAL A 108 -5.64 -5.61 -10.01
N LEU A 109 -5.85 -5.05 -8.81
CA LEU A 109 -5.88 -3.61 -8.61
C LEU A 109 -4.50 -2.95 -8.82
N ILE A 110 -3.42 -3.61 -8.41
CA ILE A 110 -2.04 -3.16 -8.65
C ILE A 110 -1.74 -3.07 -10.14
N ARG A 111 -2.24 -4.01 -10.97
CA ARG A 111 -2.09 -3.92 -12.43
C ARG A 111 -2.84 -2.72 -13.02
N LEU A 112 -3.99 -2.37 -12.46
CA LEU A 112 -4.74 -1.18 -12.86
C LEU A 112 -4.02 0.13 -12.49
N LEU A 113 -3.05 0.09 -11.56
CA LEU A 113 -2.23 1.27 -11.25
C LEU A 113 -1.08 1.51 -12.24
N LEU A 114 -0.74 0.54 -13.10
CA LEU A 114 0.40 0.65 -14.02
C LEU A 114 0.39 1.91 -14.91
N PRO A 115 -0.76 2.41 -15.42
CA PRO A 115 -0.78 3.65 -16.20
C PRO A 115 -0.38 4.90 -15.41
N TYR A 116 -0.43 4.87 -14.08
CA TYR A 116 -0.20 6.03 -13.20
C TYR A 116 1.24 6.11 -12.68
N GLN A 117 2.10 5.13 -12.97
CA GLN A 117 3.50 5.07 -12.52
C GLN A 117 4.45 5.98 -13.30
N THR A 118 4.00 7.17 -13.72
CA THR A 118 4.80 8.07 -14.56
C THR A 118 5.73 8.93 -13.70
N ARG A 119 7.02 9.05 -14.07
CA ARG A 119 7.97 9.98 -13.41
C ARG A 119 7.59 11.46 -13.56
N HIS A 120 6.72 11.76 -14.52
CA HIS A 120 6.20 13.10 -14.79
C HIS A 120 4.68 13.11 -14.63
N TYR A 121 4.18 12.55 -13.53
CA TYR A 121 2.77 12.66 -13.20
C TYR A 121 2.43 14.13 -12.98
N ARG A 122 1.81 14.74 -13.97
CA ARG A 122 1.08 16.00 -13.80
C ARG A 122 -0.34 15.57 -13.46
N PRO A 123 -0.86 15.87 -12.25
CA PRO A 123 -2.30 15.82 -12.08
C PRO A 123 -2.87 16.72 -13.16
N ASN A 124 -3.72 16.16 -14.04
CA ASN A 124 -4.25 16.87 -15.19
C ASN A 124 -4.66 18.28 -14.75
N SER A 125 -3.86 19.26 -15.18
CA SER A 125 -4.16 20.68 -15.01
C SER A 125 -5.00 21.07 -16.22
N ASP A 126 -6.10 20.35 -16.42
CA ASP A 126 -7.01 20.57 -17.53
C ASP A 126 -8.40 20.87 -16.95
N ILE A 127 -8.64 22.19 -16.85
CA ILE A 127 -9.89 22.94 -17.09
C ILE A 127 -11.07 22.69 -16.15
#